data_AF-A0A3D5JUX8-F1
#
_entry.id   AF-A0A3D5JUX8-F1
#
_cell.length_a   1.000
_cell.length_b   1.000
_cell.length_c   1.000
_cell.angle_alpha   90.00
_cell.angle_beta   90.00
_cell.angle_gamma   90.00
#
_symmetry.space_group_name_H-M   'P 1'
#
loop_
_entity.id
_entity.type
_entity.pdbx_description
1 polymer ?
#
loop_
_entity_poly.entity_id
_entity_poly.type
_entity_poly.pdbx_seq_one_letter_code
_entity_poly.pdbx_strand_id
1 'polypeptide(L)' 'MQDKILQALRRNAAEDAAQLAREWIQAEPEQPQAHRWLALSLQQQGQFDAALDSLQQALALAPDNPDLHLQHAGLLLAL' A
#
# COMPACT_ATOMS: atom_id res chain seq x y z
N MET A 1 -2.67 3.21 12.94
CA MET A 1 -2.37 3.83 11.63
C MET A 1 -3.34 3.33 10.56
N GLN A 2 -3.44 2.01 10.38
CA GLN A 2 -4.32 1.36 9.41
C GLN A 2 -5.79 1.84 9.37
N ASP A 3 -6.47 2.00 10.51
CA ASP A 3 -7.90 2.41 10.52
C ASP A 3 -8.15 3.77 9.85
N LYS A 4 -7.23 4.72 10.05
CA LYS A 4 -7.31 6.06 9.45
C LYS A 4 -7.12 6.01 7.95
N ILE A 5 -6.15 5.21 7.49
CA ILE A 5 -5.89 4.98 6.06
C ILE A 5 -7.13 4.35 5.41
N LEU A 6 -7.67 3.28 6.02
CA LEU A 6 -8.86 2.61 5.50
C LEU A 6 -10.08 3.55 5.46
N GLN A 7 -10.22 4.45 6.43
CA GLN A 7 -11.28 5.46 6.41
C GLN A 7 -11.08 6.47 5.28
N ALA A 8 -9.84 6.93 5.03
CA ALA A 8 -9.51 7.84 3.94
C ALA A 8 -9.81 7.22 2.57
N LEU A 9 -9.38 5.97 2.34
CA LEU A 9 -9.67 5.23 1.10
C LEU A 9 -11.18 5.07 0.86
N ARG A 10 -11.95 4.75 1.91
CA ARG A 10 -13.42 4.65 1.84
C ARG A 10 -14.10 5.96 1.47
N ARG A 11 -13.48 7.10 1.78
CA ARG A 11 -13.96 8.45 1.42
C ARG A 11 -13.45 8.91 0.06
N ASN A 12 -12.77 8.04 -0.69
CA ASN A 12 -12.08 8.38 -1.93
C ASN A 12 -10.98 9.45 -1.77
N ALA A 13 -10.48 9.63 -0.54
CA ALA A 13 -9.39 10.53 -0.20
C ALA A 13 -8.07 9.77 -0.26
N ALA A 14 -7.71 9.34 -1.46
CA ALA A 14 -6.54 8.47 -1.67
C ALA A 14 -5.20 9.17 -1.39
N GLU A 15 -5.14 10.50 -1.55
CA GLU A 15 -3.94 11.28 -1.22
C GLU A 15 -3.69 11.32 0.31
N ASP A 16 -4.74 11.57 1.10
CA ASP A 16 -4.66 11.50 2.56
C ASP A 16 -4.23 10.10 3.03
N ALA A 17 -4.78 9.06 2.40
CA ALA A 17 -4.42 7.68 2.70
C ALA A 17 -2.94 7.40 2.41
N ALA A 18 -2.42 7.88 1.27
CA ALA A 18 -1.01 7.76 0.92
C ALA A 18 -0.11 8.52 1.91
N GLN A 19 -0.52 9.71 2.34
CA GLN A 19 0.23 10.50 3.32
C GLN A 19 0.31 9.78 4.68
N LEU A 20 -0.81 9.27 5.18
CA LEU A 20 -0.85 8.47 6.40
C LEU A 20 -0.01 7.18 6.28
N ALA A 21 0.00 6.54 5.12
CA ALA A 21 0.86 5.38 4.89
C ALA A 21 2.35 5.74 4.90
N ARG A 22 2.75 6.87 4.29
CA ARG A 22 4.13 7.38 4.34
C ARG A 22 4.56 7.73 5.77
N GLU A 23 3.69 8.38 6.54
CA GLU A 23 3.93 8.63 7.97
C GLU A 23 4.14 7.34 8.76
N TRP A 24 3.39 6.28 8.42
CA TRP A 24 3.58 4.97 9.03
C TRP A 24 4.93 4.36 8.65
N ILE A 25 5.33 4.44 7.39
CA ILE A 25 6.65 4.00 6.94
C ILE A 25 7.77 4.78 7.67
N GLN A 26 7.61 6.08 7.91
CA GLN A 26 8.60 6.86 8.67
C GLN A 26 8.72 6.42 10.13
N ALA A 27 7.59 6.08 10.76
CA ALA A 27 7.57 5.60 12.14
C ALA A 27 8.07 4.14 12.26
N GLU A 28 7.72 3.30 11.29
CA GLU A 28 7.98 1.86 11.28
C GLU A 28 8.42 1.41 9.86
N PRO A 29 9.69 1.64 9.46
CA PRO A 29 10.14 1.40 8.09
C PRO A 29 10.07 -0.06 7.64
N GLU A 30 10.22 -0.97 8.59
CA GLU A 30 10.23 -2.43 8.38
C GLU A 30 8.82 -3.04 8.48
N GLN A 31 7.76 -2.23 8.61
CA GLN A 31 6.39 -2.72 8.70
C GLN A 31 5.80 -2.98 7.29
N PRO A 32 5.59 -4.24 6.87
CA PRO A 32 5.16 -4.55 5.50
C PRO A 32 3.77 -3.99 5.18
N GLN A 33 2.90 -3.92 6.19
CA GLN A 33 1.54 -3.40 6.01
C GLN A 33 1.55 -1.91 5.66
N ALA A 34 2.51 -1.12 6.14
CA ALA A 34 2.59 0.30 5.82
C ALA A 34 2.83 0.50 4.30
N HIS A 35 3.73 -0.28 3.73
CA HIS A 35 4.01 -0.32 2.29
C HIS A 35 2.82 -0.85 1.47
N ARG A 36 2.12 -1.89 1.96
CA ARG A 36 0.86 -2.37 1.34
C ARG A 36 -0.20 -1.28 1.27
N TRP A 37 -0.38 -0.52 2.35
CA TRP A 37 -1.37 0.57 2.40
C TRP A 37 -1.01 1.72 1.48
N LEU A 38 0.29 2.02 1.33
CA LEU A 38 0.76 2.97 0.33
C LEU A 38 0.44 2.48 -1.09
N ALA A 39 0.71 1.21 -1.39
CA ALA A 39 0.39 0.61 -2.69
C ALA A 39 -1.11 0.73 -3.03
N LEU A 40 -1.99 0.38 -2.09
CA LEU A 40 -3.44 0.51 -2.27
C LEU A 40 -3.89 1.96 -2.52
N SER A 41 -3.27 2.90 -1.81
CA SER A 41 -3.58 4.33 -1.95
C SER A 41 -3.14 4.86 -3.32
N LEU A 42 -1.96 4.46 -3.78
CA LEU A 42 -1.42 4.84 -5.10
C LEU A 42 -2.21 4.20 -6.25
N GLN A 43 -2.64 2.95 -6.09
CA GLN A 43 -3.51 2.27 -7.05
C GLN A 43 -4.84 3.02 -7.23
N GLN A 44 -5.46 3.50 -6.14
CA GLN A 44 -6.69 4.29 -6.22
C GLN A 44 -6.48 5.65 -6.91
N GLN A 45 -5.26 6.18 -6.91
CA GLN A 45 -4.86 7.38 -7.65
C GLN A 45 -4.49 7.09 -9.12
N GLY A 46 -4.51 5.83 -9.56
CA GLY A 46 -4.07 5.41 -10.89
C GLY A 46 -2.55 5.41 -11.08
N GLN A 47 -1.78 5.54 -10.00
CA GLN A 47 -0.31 5.53 -10.02
C GLN A 47 0.21 4.09 -9.87
N PHE A 48 -0.06 3.26 -10.87
CA PHE A 48 0.17 1.82 -10.78
C PHE A 48 1.65 1.43 -10.64
N ASP A 49 2.57 2.11 -11.33
CA ASP A 49 4.01 1.84 -11.21
C ASP A 49 4.51 2.07 -9.77
N ALA A 50 4.15 3.20 -9.18
CA ALA A 50 4.51 3.51 -7.79
C ALA A 50 3.83 2.57 -6.78
N ALA A 51 2.62 2.09 -7.11
CA ALA A 51 1.94 1.09 -6.31
C ALA A 51 2.68 -0.27 -6.35
N LEU A 52 3.19 -0.67 -7.52
CA LEU A 52 3.99 -1.89 -7.67
C LEU A 52 5.27 -1.80 -6.86
N ASP A 53 6.00 -0.70 -6.96
CA ASP A 53 7.24 -0.48 -6.20
C ASP A 53 6.98 -0.60 -4.69
N SER A 54 5.90 0.02 -4.20
CA SER A 54 5.52 -0.04 -2.79
C SER A 54 5.18 -1.47 -2.36
N LEU A 55 4.50 -2.23 -3.22
CA LEU A 55 4.13 -3.61 -2.89
C LEU A 55 5.29 -4.59 -2.95
N GLN A 56 6.26 -4.33 -3.83
CA GLN A 56 7.54 -5.05 -3.86
C GLN A 56 8.34 -4.82 -2.57
N GLN A 57 8.35 -3.60 -2.02
CA GLN A 57 8.95 -3.33 -0.71
C GLN A 57 8.24 -4.12 0.40
N ALA A 58 6.90 -4.15 0.38
CA ALA A 58 6.14 -4.96 1.34
C ALA A 58 6.50 -6.46 1.25
N LEU A 59 6.63 -7.00 0.04
CA LEU A 59 7.04 -8.39 -0.19
C LEU A 59 8.50 -8.65 0.19
N ALA A 60 9.40 -7.68 0.02
CA ALA A 60 10.79 -7.82 0.45
C ALA A 60 10.90 -7.98 1.98
N LEU A 61 10.03 -7.28 2.73
CA LEU A 61 9.96 -7.37 4.20
C LEU A 61 9.21 -8.63 4.69
N ALA A 62 8.25 -9.13 3.90
CA ALA A 62 7.46 -10.32 4.25
C ALA A 62 7.21 -11.21 3.01
N PRO A 63 8.24 -11.94 2.54
CA PRO A 63 8.19 -12.68 1.27
C PRO A 63 7.21 -13.84 1.29
N ASP A 64 6.93 -14.41 2.46
CA ASP A 64 6.01 -15.54 2.63
C ASP A 64 4.56 -15.10 2.92
N ASN A 65 4.25 -13.80 2.87
CA ASN A 65 2.93 -13.30 3.17
C ASN A 65 1.96 -13.51 1.98
N PRO A 66 0.96 -14.40 2.11
CA PRO A 66 0.06 -14.72 1.01
C PRO A 66 -0.83 -13.54 0.62
N ASP A 67 -1.22 -12.69 1.57
CA ASP A 67 -2.04 -11.51 1.28
C ASP A 67 -1.29 -10.54 0.37
N LEU A 68 0.01 -10.33 0.61
CA LEU A 68 0.82 -9.42 -0.23
C LEU A 68 0.97 -9.95 -1.66
N HIS A 69 1.14 -11.27 -1.83
CA HIS A 69 1.15 -11.89 -3.15
C HIS A 69 -0.18 -11.74 -3.88
N LEU A 70 -1.30 -11.92 -3.17
CA LEU A 70 -2.64 -11.72 -3.75
C LEU A 70 -2.86 -10.27 -4.19
N GLN A 71 -2.47 -9.31 -3.35
CA GLN A 71 -2.54 -7.89 -3.72
C GLN A 71 -1.66 -7.58 -4.94
N HIS A 72 -0.48 -8.22 -5.04
CA HIS A 72 0.47 -7.98 -6.12
C HIS A 72 -0.02 -8.55 -7.44
N ALA A 73 -0.54 -9.79 -7.42
CA ALA A 73 -1.23 -10.36 -8.56
C ALA A 73 -2.44 -9.52 -8.99
N GLY A 74 -3.25 -9.05 -8.04
CA GLY A 74 -4.40 -8.19 -8.31
C GLY A 74 -4.02 -6.87 -8.97
N LEU A 75 -2.91 -6.25 -8.55
CA LEU A 75 -2.39 -5.02 -9.13
C LEU A 75 -1.88 -5.24 -10.57
N LEU A 76 -1.16 -6.35 -10.81
CA LEU A 76 -0.66 -6.69 -12.15
C LEU A 76 -1.78 -7.00 -13.15
N LEU A 77 -2.91 -7.53 -12.69
CA LEU A 77 -4.09 -7.77 -13.52
C LEU A 77 -4.90 -6.50 -13.84
N ALA A 78 -4.69 -5.42 -13.09
CA ALA A 78 -5.37 -4.14 -13.29
C ALA A 78 -4.63 -3.19 -14.26
N LEU A 79 -3.43 -3.57 -14.67
CA LEU A 79 -2.61 -2.91 -15.69
C LEU A 79 -3.01 -3.37 -17.11
#